data_AF-A0A6N2CTC8-F1
#
_entry.id   AF-A0A6N2CTC8-F1
#
_cell.length_a   1.000
_cell.length_b   1.000
_cell.length_c   1.000
_cell.angle_alpha   90.00
_cell.angle_beta   90.00
_cell.angle_gamma   90.00
#
_symmetry.space_group_name_H-M   'P 1'
#
loop_
_entity.id
_entity.type
_entity.pdbx_description
1 polymer ?
#
loop_
_entity_poly.entity_id
_entity_poly.type
_entity_poly.pdbx_seq_one_letter_code
_entity_poly.pdbx_strand_id
1 'polypeptide(L)' 'MKTKLTLTVDAEIIARTKRLAKKRRTSVSGLFEEWSSTATQDSNRPPLAETLLGQWPASTKDDPRLEYLLQKHAD' A
#
# COMPACT_ATOMS: atom_id res chain seq x y z
N MET A 1 13.78 -14.47 -4.94
CA MET A 1 13.89 -13.40 -5.97
C MET A 1 13.32 -12.12 -5.37
N LYS A 2 13.96 -10.95 -5.52
CA LYS A 2 13.46 -9.70 -4.92
C LYS A 2 12.59 -8.95 -5.92
N THR A 3 11.34 -8.68 -5.56
CA THR A 3 10.41 -7.86 -6.35
C THR A 3 10.63 -6.39 -6.05
N LYS A 4 10.81 -5.55 -7.08
CA LYS A 4 11.00 -4.11 -6.92
C LYS A 4 9.68 -3.38 -7.17
N LEU A 5 9.23 -2.63 -6.17
CA LEU A 5 8.05 -1.78 -6.25
C LEU A 5 8.46 -0.32 -6.06
N THR A 6 7.91 0.57 -6.88
CA THR A 6 8.10 2.02 -6.74
C THR A 6 6.81 2.63 -6.26
N LEU A 7 6.87 3.39 -5.17
CA LEU A 7 5.71 4.02 -4.54
C LEU A 7 5.88 5.53 -4.52
N THR A 8 4.82 6.25 -4.83
CA THR A 8 4.74 7.70 -4.61
C THR A 8 4.20 7.94 -3.21
N VAL A 9 4.94 8.70 -2.41
CA VAL A 9 4.62 9.00 -1.02
C VAL A 9 4.97 10.45 -0.73
N ASP A 10 4.33 11.02 0.29
CA ASP A 10 4.61 12.38 0.74
C ASP A 10 6.12 12.59 0.99
N ALA A 11 6.64 13.70 0.47
CA ALA A 11 8.05 14.06 0.57
C ALA A 11 8.52 14.22 2.03
N GLU A 12 7.66 14.73 2.92
CA GLU A 12 7.99 14.90 4.33
C GLU A 12 8.14 13.54 5.03
N ILE A 13 7.24 12.60 4.71
CA ILE A 13 7.30 11.24 5.24
C ILE A 13 8.59 10.55 4.79
N ILE A 14 8.94 10.65 3.51
CA ILE A 14 10.20 10.10 2.99
C ILE A 14 11.43 10.71 3.67
N ALA A 15 11.43 12.03 3.91
CA ALA A 15 12.53 12.69 4.60
C ALA A 15 12.69 12.18 6.04
N ARG A 16 11.59 12.03 6.78
CA ARG A 16 11.60 11.48 8.15
C ARG A 16 12.07 10.03 8.17
N THR A 17 11.57 9.19 7.26
CA THR A 17 11.95 7.77 7.16
C THR A 17 13.43 7.59 6.81
N LYS A 18 13.99 8.42 5.91
CA LYS A 18 15.43 8.40 5.60
C LYS A 18 16.29 8.74 6.81
N ARG A 19 15.87 9.71 7.64
CA ARG A 19 16.59 10.03 8.89
C ARG A 19 16.58 8.85 9.87
N LEU A 20 15.44 8.18 10.00
CA LEU A 20 15.31 6.98 10.83
C LEU A 20 16.20 5.84 10.32
N ALA A 21 16.20 5.59 9.02
CA ALA A 21 17.02 4.56 8.38
C ALA A 21 18.52 4.80 8.64
N LYS A 22 18.97 6.05 8.50
CA LYS A 22 20.34 6.45 8.83
C LYS A 22 20.67 6.22 10.31
N LYS A 23 19.78 6.60 11.23
CA LYS A 23 19.95 6.38 12.67
C LYS A 23 20.08 4.89 13.02
N ARG A 24 19.31 4.03 12.35
CA ARG A 24 19.30 2.58 12.53
C ARG A 24 20.33 1.83 11.67
N ARG A 25 21.19 2.55 10.92
CA ARG A 25 22.20 1.98 10.01
C ARG A 25 21.61 0.97 9.01
N THR A 26 20.41 1.25 8.51
CA THR A 26 19.71 0.41 7.53
C THR A 26 19.20 1.23 6.35
N SER A 27 18.62 0.57 5.36
CA SER A 27 17.97 1.20 4.21
C SER A 27 16.48 1.45 4.46
N VAL A 28 15.87 2.34 3.68
CA VAL A 28 14.41 2.57 3.73
C VAL A 28 13.64 1.29 3.35
N SER A 29 14.10 0.56 2.33
CA SER A 29 13.54 -0.74 1.98
C SER A 29 13.70 -1.76 3.11
N GLY A 30 14.84 -1.76 3.81
CA GLY A 30 15.06 -2.63 4.96
C GLY A 30 14.11 -2.34 6.13
N LEU A 31 13.85 -1.07 6.44
CA LEU A 31 12.84 -0.70 7.44
C LEU A 31 11.44 -1.17 7.04
N PHE A 32 11.10 -1.06 5.76
CA PHE A 32 9.81 -1.50 5.25
C PHE A 32 9.68 -3.02 5.27
N GLU A 33 10.72 -3.76 4.87
CA GLU A 33 10.79 -5.22 4.96
C GLU A 33 10.59 -5.66 6.42
N GLU A 34 11.31 -5.05 7.37
CA GLU A 34 11.18 -5.32 8.81
C GLU A 34 9.74 -5.07 9.30
N TRP A 35 9.19 -3.87 9.04
CA TRP A 35 7.82 -3.53 9.43
C TRP A 35 6.78 -4.47 8.81
N SER A 36 6.92 -4.79 7.52
CA SER A 36 5.99 -5.68 6.82
C SER A 36 6.01 -7.08 7.44
N SER A 37 7.19 -7.59 7.80
CA SER A 37 7.32 -8.89 8.44
C SER A 37 6.60 -8.93 9.80
N THR A 38 6.68 -7.86 10.59
CA THR A 38 5.96 -7.74 11.86
C THR A 38 4.46 -7.59 11.65
N ALA A 39 4.04 -6.78 10.68
CA ALA A 39 2.63 -6.54 10.37
C ALA A 39 1.92 -7.80 9.86
N THR A 40 2.64 -8.70 9.19
CA THR A 40 2.08 -9.97 8.66
C THR A 40 2.03 -11.07 9.73
N GLN A 41 2.81 -10.95 10.81
CA GLN A 41 2.78 -11.89 11.94
C GLN A 41 1.63 -11.62 12.92
N ASP A 42 0.99 -10.45 12.82
CA ASP A 42 -0.20 -10.11 13.58
C ASP A 42 -1.42 -10.71 12.86
N SER A 43 -1.68 -12.00 13.07
CA SER A 43 -2.74 -12.77 12.41
C SER A 43 -4.17 -12.26 12.68
N ASN A 44 -4.32 -11.30 13.58
CA ASN A 44 -5.58 -10.60 13.85
C ASN A 44 -5.77 -9.31 13.03
N ARG A 45 -4.78 -8.89 12.24
CA ARG A 45 -4.87 -7.69 11.42
C ARG A 45 -5.24 -8.07 9.98
N PRO A 46 -6.34 -7.53 9.41
CA PRO A 46 -6.68 -7.81 8.03
C PRO A 46 -5.54 -7.37 7.11
N PRO A 47 -5.17 -8.18 6.10
CA PRO A 47 -4.17 -7.84 5.10
C PRO A 47 -4.38 -6.42 4.57
N LEU A 48 -3.28 -5.70 4.32
CA LEU A 48 -3.35 -4.32 3.80
C LEU A 48 -4.22 -4.24 2.54
N ALA A 49 -4.17 -5.25 1.66
CA ALA A 49 -5.02 -5.34 0.48
C ALA A 49 -6.52 -5.34 0.82
N GLU A 50 -6.95 -6.05 1.87
CA GLU A 50 -8.33 -6.05 2.33
C GLU A 50 -8.74 -4.69 2.91
N THR A 51 -7.84 -4.01 3.61
CA THR A 51 -8.08 -2.64 4.11
C THR A 51 -8.14 -1.59 2.99
N LEU A 52 -7.51 -1.86 1.84
CA LEU A 52 -7.52 -0.98 0.67
C LEU A 52 -8.66 -1.30 -0.30
N LEU A 53 -9.24 -2.50 -0.22
CA LEU A 53 -10.42 -2.92 -1.01
C LEU A 53 -11.75 -2.36 -0.47
N GLY A 54 -11.73 -1.59 0.62
CA GLY A 54 -12.92 -1.29 1.43
C GLY A 54 -13.41 0.16 1.50
N GLN A 55 -13.01 1.07 0.60
CA GLN A 55 -13.57 2.44 0.59
C GLN A 55 -14.05 2.94 -0.78
N TRP A 56 -14.39 2.04 -1.71
CA TRP A 56 -15.34 2.44 -2.75
C TRP A 56 -16.74 2.19 -2.20
N PRO A 57 -17.56 3.21 -1.88
CA PRO A 57 -18.97 2.96 -1.64
C PRO A 57 -19.48 2.22 -2.87
N ALA A 58 -20.06 1.02 -2.66
CA ALA A 58 -20.56 0.21 -3.75
C ALA A 58 -21.47 1.11 -4.61
N SER A 59 -21.00 1.45 -5.81
CA SER A 59 -21.80 2.21 -6.75
C SER A 59 -23.04 1.37 -7.01
N THR A 60 -24.22 1.94 -6.74
CA THR A 60 -25.50 1.33 -7.10
C THR A 60 -25.43 0.86 -8.56
N LYS A 61 -26.09 -0.25 -8.90
CA LYS A 61 -26.06 -0.87 -10.24
C LYS A 61 -26.35 0.10 -11.41
N ASP A 62 -26.90 1.26 -11.11
CA ASP A 62 -27.26 2.31 -12.07
C ASP A 62 -26.27 3.49 -12.13
N ASP A 63 -25.05 3.38 -11.57
CA ASP A 63 -24.04 4.44 -11.73
C ASP A 63 -23.36 4.35 -13.11
N PRO A 64 -23.57 5.34 -14.01
CA PRO A 64 -22.94 5.34 -15.33
C PRO A 64 -21.41 5.37 -15.28
N ARG A 65 -20.81 5.74 -14.14
CA ARG A 65 -19.35 5.67 -13.95
C ARG A 65 -18.85 4.25 -13.77
N LEU A 66 -19.65 3.35 -13.20
CA LEU A 66 -19.28 1.95 -12.99
C LEU A 66 -19.10 1.23 -14.34
N GLU A 67 -20.03 1.44 -15.26
CA GLU A 67 -19.99 0.83 -16.60
C GLU A 67 -18.74 1.24 -17.37
N TYR A 68 -18.40 2.54 -17.34
CA TYR A 68 -17.17 3.06 -17.95
C TYR A 68 -15.91 2.44 -17.33
N LEU A 69 -15.86 2.26 -16.01
CA LEU A 69 -14.70 1.70 -15.31
C LEU A 69 -14.51 0.21 -15.60
N LEU A 70 -15.60 -0.56 -15.64
CA LEU A 70 -15.56 -1.98 -16.03
C LEU A 70 -15.06 -2.14 -17.47
N GLN A 71 -15.58 -1.36 -18.41
CA GLN A 71 -15.15 -1.42 -19.81
C GLN A 71 -13.67 -1.07 -19.99
N LYS A 72 -13.12 -0.19 -19.17
CA LYS A 72 -11.74 0.31 -19.32
C LYS A 72 -10.68 -0.60 -18.68
N HIS A 73 -11.05 -1.36 -17.66
CA HIS A 73 -10.10 -2.05 -16.78
C HIS A 73 -10.31 -3.57 -16.66
N ALA A 74 -11.39 -4.14 -17.21
CA ALA A 74 -11.69 -5.57 -17.13
C ALA A 74 -11.18 -6.42 -18.31
N ASP A 75 -10.29 -5.87 -19.16
CA ASP A 75 -9.53 -6.63 -20.17
C ASP A 75 -8.16 -7.09 -19.64
#